data_AF-A0A7W8ELG2-F1
#
_entry.id   AF-A0A7W8ELG2-F1
#
_cell.length_a   1.000
_cell.length_b   1.000
_cell.length_c   1.000
_cell.angle_alpha   90.00
_cell.angle_beta   90.00
_cell.angle_gamma   90.00
#
_symmetry.space_group_name_H-M   'P 1'
#
loop_
_entity.id
_entity.type
_entity.pdbx_description
1 polymer ?
#
loop_
_entity_poly.entity_id
_entity_poly.type
_entity_poly.pdbx_seq_one_letter_code
_entity_poly.pdbx_strand_id
1 'polypeptide(L)'
;MSLTKASMIAGVAAFLVFIPVTAQAAATAAPPSNCRDEGVACFYTKKDFKGQICTWEFADPDTFKGDIDCDWMRNGTAPKSIYNNGTSADGSTGIAYYRKTNYGGGRIGCTKNKSGGNVSMGVPRSVQWVWNKCG
;
A
#
# COMPACT_ATOMS: atom_id res chain seq x y z
N MET A 1 22.93 79.34 -10.96
CA MET A 1 21.60 79.11 -11.56
C MET A 1 21.22 77.66 -11.32
N SER A 2 20.20 77.44 -10.51
CA SER A 2 19.55 76.14 -10.33
C SER A 2 18.98 75.62 -11.66
N LEU A 3 19.01 74.31 -11.90
CA LEU A 3 17.81 73.57 -12.29
C LEU A 3 17.98 72.05 -12.10
N THR A 4 17.16 71.55 -11.19
CA THR A 4 16.82 70.15 -10.91
C THR A 4 16.29 69.43 -12.14
N LYS A 5 16.67 68.15 -12.34
CA LYS A 5 15.77 67.14 -12.96
C LYS A 5 15.97 65.78 -12.31
N ALA A 6 14.98 65.40 -11.50
CA ALA A 6 14.74 64.03 -11.09
C ALA A 6 14.05 63.27 -12.25
N SER A 7 14.49 62.05 -12.53
CA SER A 7 13.72 61.10 -13.34
C SER A 7 13.43 59.87 -12.51
N MET A 8 12.14 59.65 -12.29
CA MET A 8 11.54 58.59 -11.50
C MET A 8 11.72 57.23 -12.19
N ILE A 9 12.15 56.23 -11.45
CA ILE A 9 12.11 54.83 -11.88
C ILE A 9 10.68 54.34 -11.60
N ALA A 10 9.90 54.13 -12.65
CA ALA A 10 8.60 53.48 -12.56
C ALA A 10 8.81 51.97 -12.34
N GLY A 11 8.89 51.55 -11.07
CA GLY A 11 8.90 50.15 -10.69
C GLY A 11 7.48 49.58 -10.72
N VAL A 12 7.15 48.78 -11.73
CA VAL A 12 5.93 47.98 -11.75
C VAL A 12 6.11 46.85 -10.72
N ALA A 13 5.57 47.02 -9.52
CA ALA A 13 5.52 45.96 -8.51
C ALA A 13 4.43 44.94 -8.90
N ALA A 14 4.82 43.90 -9.62
CA ALA A 14 3.97 42.73 -9.83
C ALA A 14 3.81 41.98 -8.49
N PHE A 15 2.68 42.18 -7.81
CA PHE A 15 2.30 41.38 -6.65
C PHE A 15 2.00 39.94 -7.09
N LEU A 16 2.98 39.05 -6.93
CA LEU A 16 2.78 37.61 -7.00
C LEU A 16 2.02 37.17 -5.73
N VAL A 17 0.72 36.89 -5.88
CA VAL A 17 -0.09 36.28 -4.84
C VAL A 17 0.37 34.83 -4.69
N PHE A 18 1.23 34.56 -3.70
CA PHE A 18 1.55 33.21 -3.26
C PHE A 18 0.32 32.63 -2.58
N ILE A 19 -0.45 31.81 -3.29
CA ILE A 19 -1.47 30.96 -2.68
C ILE A 19 -0.73 29.77 -2.08
N PRO A 20 -0.69 29.61 -0.75
CA PRO A 20 -0.13 28.40 -0.16
C PRO A 20 -1.01 27.22 -0.57
N VAL A 21 -0.52 26.39 -1.49
CA VAL A 21 -1.09 25.07 -1.73
C VAL A 21 -0.85 24.26 -0.47
N THR A 22 -1.86 24.14 0.38
CA THR A 22 -1.85 23.17 1.47
C THR A 22 -1.91 21.78 0.83
N ALA A 23 -0.78 21.07 0.81
CA ALA A 23 -0.76 19.67 0.44
C ALA A 23 -1.62 18.90 1.46
N GLN A 24 -2.83 18.52 1.06
CA GLN A 24 -3.69 17.65 1.85
C GLN A 24 -3.03 16.27 1.87
N ALA A 25 -2.32 15.95 2.97
CA ALA A 25 -1.89 14.59 3.22
C ALA A 25 -3.13 13.69 3.21
N ALA A 26 -3.21 12.76 2.27
CA ALA A 26 -4.29 11.78 2.22
C ALA A 26 -4.26 11.01 3.55
N ALA A 27 -5.30 11.19 4.37
CA ALA A 27 -5.46 10.43 5.59
C ALA A 27 -5.48 8.95 5.22
N THR A 28 -4.53 8.17 5.73
CA THR A 28 -4.54 6.72 5.60
C THR A 28 -5.82 6.22 6.25
N ALA A 29 -6.73 5.66 5.45
CA ALA A 29 -7.97 5.10 5.99
C ALA A 29 -7.63 4.11 7.11
N ALA A 30 -8.36 4.16 8.22
CA ALA A 30 -8.16 3.25 9.33
C ALA A 30 -8.21 1.79 8.83
N PRO A 31 -7.40 0.88 9.41
CA PRO A 31 -7.41 -0.52 9.02
C PRO A 31 -8.82 -1.12 9.19
N PRO A 32 -9.22 -2.08 8.35
CA PRO A 32 -10.44 -2.85 8.55
C PRO A 32 -10.48 -3.42 9.97
N SER A 33 -11.65 -3.43 10.62
CA SER A 33 -11.77 -3.82 12.04
C SER A 33 -11.28 -5.25 12.32
N ASN A 34 -11.36 -6.13 11.32
CA ASN A 34 -10.91 -7.53 11.36
C ASN A 34 -9.46 -7.74 10.87
N CYS A 35 -8.71 -6.66 10.60
CA CYS A 35 -7.28 -6.68 10.27
C CYS A 35 -6.54 -5.56 11.02
N ARG A 36 -6.77 -5.50 12.35
CA ARG A 36 -6.27 -4.42 13.20
C ARG A 36 -4.89 -4.68 13.78
N ASP A 37 -4.48 -5.94 13.88
CA ASP A 37 -3.18 -6.30 14.42
C ASP A 37 -2.09 -5.72 13.54
N GLU A 38 -1.10 -5.09 14.16
CA GLU A 38 0.02 -4.52 13.42
C GLU A 38 0.98 -5.61 12.96
N GLY A 39 1.63 -5.40 11.81
CA GLY A 39 2.60 -6.38 11.30
C GLY A 39 1.95 -7.54 10.52
N VAL A 40 0.65 -7.45 10.23
CA VAL A 40 -0.07 -8.52 9.53
C VAL A 40 -0.62 -8.06 8.18
N ALA A 41 -0.78 -9.00 7.26
CA ALA A 41 -1.51 -8.80 6.01
C ALA A 41 -2.73 -9.71 5.94
N CYS A 42 -3.85 -9.16 5.48
CA CYS A 42 -5.15 -9.82 5.49
C CYS A 42 -5.72 -9.95 4.08
N PHE A 43 -6.10 -11.17 3.71
CA PHE A 43 -6.64 -11.51 2.40
C PHE A 43 -8.10 -11.94 2.57
N TYR A 44 -8.97 -11.43 1.71
CA TYR A 44 -10.41 -11.54 1.88
C TYR A 44 -11.08 -12.22 0.69
N THR A 45 -12.06 -13.08 0.94
CA THR A 45 -12.81 -13.75 -0.14
C THR A 45 -13.79 -12.84 -0.88
N LYS A 46 -14.12 -11.66 -0.34
CA LYS A 46 -14.98 -10.66 -1.00
C LYS A 46 -14.29 -9.30 -1.12
N LYS A 47 -14.90 -8.43 -1.93
CA LYS A 47 -14.47 -7.04 -2.08
C LYS A 47 -14.70 -6.27 -0.78
N ASP A 48 -14.02 -5.14 -0.68
CA ASP A 48 -14.17 -4.14 0.39
C ASP A 48 -13.91 -4.72 1.78
N PHE A 49 -12.92 -5.61 1.89
CA PHE A 49 -12.43 -6.22 3.12
C PHE A 49 -13.48 -7.09 3.86
N LYS A 50 -14.34 -7.77 3.08
CA LYS A 50 -15.43 -8.62 3.59
C LYS A 50 -15.22 -10.11 3.33
N GLY A 51 -16.04 -10.93 3.98
CA GLY A 51 -16.05 -12.37 3.80
C GLY A 51 -15.10 -13.07 4.76
N GLN A 52 -14.67 -14.26 4.37
CA GLN A 52 -13.65 -14.99 5.12
C GLN A 52 -12.31 -14.28 4.94
N ILE A 53 -11.56 -14.24 6.04
CA ILE A 53 -10.24 -13.63 6.13
C ILE A 53 -9.21 -14.72 6.32
N CYS A 54 -8.03 -14.47 5.80
CA CYS A 54 -6.83 -15.08 6.32
C CYS A 54 -5.79 -14.00 6.61
N THR A 55 -4.90 -14.30 7.54
CA THR A 55 -3.95 -13.34 8.09
C THR A 55 -2.55 -13.92 8.05
N TRP A 56 -1.59 -13.13 7.56
CA TRP A 56 -0.19 -13.49 7.44
C TRP A 56 0.66 -12.56 8.27
N GLU A 57 1.32 -13.13 9.27
CA GLU A 57 2.31 -12.45 10.11
C GLU A 57 3.73 -12.66 9.56
N PHE A 58 3.98 -13.81 8.92
CA PHE A 58 5.29 -14.20 8.40
C PHE A 58 5.22 -14.55 6.91
N ALA A 59 6.40 -14.71 6.31
CA ALA A 59 6.49 -15.22 4.94
C ALA A 59 6.07 -16.69 4.89
N ASP A 60 5.33 -17.06 3.85
CA ASP A 60 4.77 -18.40 3.66
C ASP A 60 5.18 -18.94 2.27
N PRO A 61 6.08 -19.94 2.21
CA PRO A 61 6.55 -20.50 0.95
C PRO A 61 5.53 -21.42 0.26
N ASP A 62 4.47 -21.87 0.93
CA ASP A 62 3.38 -22.66 0.32
C ASP A 62 2.07 -22.43 1.07
N THR A 63 1.26 -21.48 0.60
CA THR A 63 -0.02 -21.10 1.21
C THR A 63 -1.08 -22.20 1.27
N PHE A 64 -0.83 -23.38 0.68
CA PHE A 64 -1.76 -24.52 0.74
C PHE A 64 -1.30 -25.58 1.75
N LYS A 65 -0.05 -25.51 2.21
CA LYS A 65 0.59 -26.48 3.09
C LYS A 65 1.29 -25.85 4.29
N GLY A 66 1.36 -24.52 4.34
CA GLY A 66 1.98 -23.75 5.42
C GLY A 66 1.14 -23.79 6.68
N ASP A 67 1.70 -23.19 7.73
CA ASP A 67 1.10 -23.18 9.07
C ASP A 67 -0.17 -22.31 9.14
N ILE A 68 -0.34 -21.39 8.20
CA ILE A 68 -1.54 -20.57 8.06
C ILE A 68 -2.56 -21.36 7.22
N ASP A 69 -3.53 -21.98 7.89
CA ASP A 69 -4.55 -22.76 7.21
C ASP A 69 -5.67 -21.88 6.64
N CYS A 70 -5.59 -21.64 5.34
CA CYS A 70 -6.61 -20.96 4.54
C CYS A 70 -7.38 -21.92 3.65
N ASP A 71 -8.35 -22.62 4.23
CA ASP A 71 -9.22 -23.58 3.53
C ASP A 71 -9.70 -23.08 2.15
N TRP A 72 -10.20 -21.85 2.10
CA TRP A 72 -10.73 -21.29 0.86
C TRP A 72 -9.65 -21.07 -0.20
N MET A 73 -8.44 -20.65 0.17
CA MET A 73 -7.32 -20.54 -0.77
C MET A 73 -6.86 -21.92 -1.24
N ARG A 74 -6.72 -22.88 -0.30
CA ARG A 74 -6.38 -24.27 -0.63
C ARG A 74 -7.37 -24.90 -1.59
N ASN A 75 -8.65 -24.54 -1.47
CA ASN A 75 -9.73 -24.96 -2.37
C ASN A 75 -9.83 -24.12 -3.66
N GLY A 76 -8.84 -23.29 -3.96
CA GLY A 76 -8.76 -22.55 -5.23
C GLY A 76 -9.51 -21.22 -5.26
N THR A 77 -10.04 -20.74 -4.14
CA THR A 77 -10.70 -19.43 -4.08
C THR A 77 -9.67 -18.32 -4.05
N ALA A 78 -9.70 -17.44 -5.06
CA ALA A 78 -8.79 -16.30 -5.13
C ALA A 78 -9.28 -15.13 -4.24
N PRO A 79 -8.36 -14.40 -3.58
CA PRO A 79 -8.68 -13.18 -2.84
C PRO A 79 -9.35 -12.14 -3.74
N LYS A 80 -10.26 -11.37 -3.16
CA LYS A 80 -10.99 -10.28 -3.83
C LYS A 80 -10.69 -8.90 -3.24
N SER A 81 -10.18 -8.85 -2.01
CA SER A 81 -9.52 -7.67 -1.47
C SER A 81 -8.38 -8.08 -0.54
N ILE A 82 -7.42 -7.17 -0.35
CA ILE A 82 -6.25 -7.37 0.52
C ILE A 82 -6.00 -6.07 1.27
N TYR A 83 -5.72 -6.16 2.57
CA TYR A 83 -5.21 -5.05 3.36
C TYR A 83 -3.92 -5.47 4.06
N ASN A 84 -2.87 -4.67 3.95
CA ASN A 84 -1.60 -4.90 4.61
C ASN A 84 -1.45 -3.89 5.76
N ASN A 85 -1.64 -4.35 7.00
CA ASN A 85 -1.40 -3.58 8.21
C ASN A 85 0.04 -3.71 8.75
N GLY A 86 0.94 -4.19 7.89
CA GLY A 86 2.37 -4.28 8.14
C GLY A 86 2.96 -2.96 8.61
N THR A 87 4.00 -3.06 9.43
CA THR A 87 4.79 -1.92 9.90
C THR A 87 6.17 -2.01 9.25
N SER A 88 6.85 -0.87 9.12
CA SER A 88 8.24 -0.86 8.64
C SER A 88 9.25 -1.16 9.75
N ALA A 89 8.81 -1.70 10.89
CA ALA A 89 9.67 -1.97 12.04
C ALA A 89 10.74 -3.04 11.75
N ASP A 90 10.42 -3.99 10.87
CA ASP A 90 11.34 -5.01 10.34
C ASP A 90 12.04 -4.57 9.04
N GLY A 91 11.84 -3.31 8.64
CA GLY A 91 12.29 -2.73 7.37
C GLY A 91 11.42 -3.07 6.16
N SER A 92 10.39 -3.91 6.30
CA SER A 92 9.53 -4.25 5.18
C SER A 92 8.76 -3.01 4.66
N THR A 93 8.45 -3.04 3.37
CA THR A 93 7.70 -2.00 2.64
C THR A 93 6.36 -2.50 2.12
N GLY A 94 6.15 -3.81 2.15
CA GLY A 94 4.93 -4.44 1.70
C GLY A 94 5.01 -5.97 1.71
N ILE A 95 3.92 -6.61 1.31
CA ILE A 95 3.82 -8.06 1.15
C ILE A 95 3.58 -8.42 -0.33
N ALA A 96 4.53 -9.15 -0.91
CA ALA A 96 4.47 -9.65 -2.27
C ALA A 96 3.88 -11.06 -2.31
N TYR A 97 3.20 -11.39 -3.40
CA TYR A 97 2.53 -12.68 -3.57
C TYR A 97 2.79 -13.26 -4.96
N TYR A 98 2.93 -14.59 -5.05
CA TYR A 98 3.57 -15.27 -6.18
C TYR A 98 2.74 -16.43 -6.75
N ARG A 99 2.99 -16.78 -8.02
CA ARG A 99 2.27 -17.84 -8.75
C ARG A 99 2.62 -19.26 -8.30
N LYS A 100 3.85 -19.47 -7.84
CA LYS A 100 4.34 -20.79 -7.40
C LYS A 100 4.78 -20.73 -5.94
N THR A 101 5.05 -21.91 -5.38
CA THR A 101 5.67 -22.05 -4.06
C THR A 101 7.08 -21.45 -4.07
N ASN A 102 7.63 -21.25 -2.88
CA ASN A 102 8.99 -20.72 -2.66
C ASN A 102 9.25 -19.40 -3.40
N TYR A 103 8.23 -18.53 -3.47
CA TYR A 103 8.31 -17.20 -4.10
C TYR A 103 8.64 -17.24 -5.60
N GLY A 104 8.34 -18.37 -6.25
CA GLY A 104 8.64 -18.63 -7.66
C GLY A 104 7.53 -18.23 -8.64
N GLY A 105 7.83 -18.35 -9.93
CA GLY A 105 6.83 -18.18 -11.01
C GLY A 105 6.40 -16.74 -11.27
N GLY A 106 7.12 -15.76 -10.71
CA GLY A 106 6.81 -14.34 -10.85
C GLY A 106 5.74 -13.86 -9.88
N ARG A 107 5.79 -12.57 -9.57
CA ARG A 107 4.82 -11.90 -8.71
C ARG A 107 3.50 -11.72 -9.43
N ILE A 108 2.41 -11.92 -8.70
CA ILE A 108 1.05 -11.57 -9.17
C ILE A 108 0.53 -10.29 -8.52
N GLY A 109 1.27 -9.76 -7.55
CA GLY A 109 1.13 -8.40 -7.09
C GLY A 109 1.93 -8.15 -5.81
N CYS A 110 1.73 -6.96 -5.26
CA CYS A 110 2.16 -6.60 -3.92
C CYS A 110 1.19 -5.56 -3.33
N THR A 111 1.04 -5.57 -2.01
CA THR A 111 0.36 -4.52 -1.26
C THR A 111 1.35 -3.80 -0.33
N LYS A 112 1.48 -2.47 -0.46
CA LYS A 112 2.31 -1.62 0.42
C LYS A 112 1.82 -1.68 1.86
N ASN A 113 2.72 -1.43 2.81
CA ASN A 113 2.35 -1.28 4.22
C ASN A 113 1.31 -0.17 4.41
N LYS A 114 0.39 -0.39 5.36
CA LYS A 114 -0.75 0.47 5.68
C LYS A 114 -1.61 0.82 4.44
N SER A 115 -1.75 -0.13 3.52
CA SER A 115 -2.50 0.04 2.27
C SER A 115 -3.28 -1.21 1.91
N GLY A 116 -4.23 -1.07 1.00
CA GLY A 116 -5.08 -2.18 0.56
C GLY A 116 -6.13 -1.76 -0.46
N GLY A 117 -6.84 -2.75 -0.98
CA GLY A 117 -7.93 -2.52 -1.92
C GLY A 117 -8.48 -3.80 -2.53
N ASN A 118 -9.41 -3.62 -3.48
CA ASN A 118 -9.95 -4.71 -4.27
C ASN A 118 -8.92 -5.20 -5.29
N VAL A 119 -8.83 -6.52 -5.47
CA VAL A 119 -7.84 -7.15 -6.35
C VAL A 119 -8.50 -8.09 -7.36
N SER A 120 -7.85 -8.24 -8.51
CA SER A 120 -8.22 -9.22 -9.54
C SER A 120 -7.00 -10.07 -9.87
N MET A 121 -6.62 -10.91 -8.92
CA MET A 121 -5.47 -11.83 -9.03
C MET A 121 -5.94 -13.29 -8.88
N GLY A 122 -5.07 -14.23 -9.28
CA GLY A 122 -5.27 -15.65 -8.99
C GLY A 122 -4.98 -15.97 -7.52
N VAL A 123 -5.10 -17.25 -7.17
CA VAL A 123 -4.71 -17.73 -5.83
C VAL A 123 -3.19 -17.68 -5.70
N PRO A 124 -2.64 -16.93 -4.72
CA PRO A 124 -1.20 -16.92 -4.50
C PRO A 124 -0.77 -18.26 -3.90
N ARG A 125 0.35 -18.80 -4.38
CA ARG A 125 0.93 -20.05 -3.87
C ARG A 125 2.04 -19.82 -2.85
N SER A 126 2.52 -18.59 -2.70
CA SER A 126 3.43 -18.16 -1.64
C SER A 126 3.33 -16.64 -1.43
N VAL A 127 3.65 -16.17 -0.23
CA VAL A 127 3.66 -14.74 0.13
C VAL A 127 4.90 -14.37 0.95
N GLN A 128 5.44 -13.16 0.76
CA GLN A 128 6.68 -12.73 1.40
C GLN A 128 6.67 -11.23 1.70
N TRP A 129 7.09 -10.85 2.91
CA TRP A 129 7.45 -9.47 3.24
C TRP A 129 8.67 -9.02 2.43
N VAL A 130 8.67 -7.80 1.90
CA VAL A 130 9.75 -7.30 1.02
C VAL A 130 10.15 -5.86 1.34
N TRP A 131 11.44 -5.54 1.18
CA TRP A 131 12.04 -4.29 1.68
C TRP A 131 12.08 -3.08 0.73
N ASN A 132 11.79 -3.18 -0.58
CA ASN A 132 11.82 -2.04 -1.51
C ASN A 132 11.08 -2.32 -2.83
N LYS A 133 10.00 -3.10 -2.79
CA LYS A 133 9.58 -3.89 -3.97
C LYS A 133 8.08 -3.98 -4.20
N CYS A 134 7.34 -3.01 -3.69
CA CYS A 134 5.89 -2.99 -3.72
C CYS A 134 5.34 -1.73 -4.38
N GLY A 135 5.88 -1.39 -5.55
CA GLY A 135 5.54 -0.16 -6.29
C GLY A 135 6.62 0.87 -6.14
#